data_AF-A0A6M4G685-F1
#
_entry.id   AF-A0A6M4G685-F1
#
_cell.length_a   1.000
_cell.length_b   1.000
_cell.length_c   1.000
_cell.angle_alpha   90.00
_cell.angle_beta   90.00
_cell.angle_gamma   90.00
#
_symmetry.space_group_name_H-M   'P 1'
#
loop_
_entity.id
_entity.type
_entity.pdbx_description
1 polymer ?
#
loop_
_entity_poly.entity_id
_entity_poly.type
_entity_poly.pdbx_seq_one_letter_code
_entity_poly.pdbx_strand_id
1 'polypeptide(L)' 'MEDHLKAAAVAADMSDDELMKAWTAVTDRENLSYEHQAVMDEMIIRRLMPDET' A
#
# COMPACT_ATOMS: atom_id res chain seq x y z
N MET A 1 -3.17 -11.50 -12.75
CA MET A 1 -2.66 -12.13 -11.50
C MET A 1 -1.18 -11.81 -11.29
N GLU A 2 -0.38 -11.72 -12.36
CA GLU A 2 1.05 -11.37 -12.30
C GLU A 2 1.32 -9.97 -11.74
N ASP A 3 0.49 -8.98 -12.10
CA ASP A 3 0.67 -7.59 -11.65
C ASP A 3 0.48 -7.40 -10.14
N HIS A 4 -0.42 -8.18 -9.53
CA HIS A 4 -0.68 -8.16 -8.09
C HIS A 4 0.51 -8.68 -7.28
N LEU A 5 1.07 -9.83 -7.68
CA LEU A 5 2.22 -10.42 -6.99
C LEU A 5 3.46 -9.53 -7.15
N LYS A 6 3.62 -8.90 -8.31
CA LYS A 6 4.69 -7.93 -8.54
C LYS A 6 4.51 -6.68 -7.68
N ALA A 7 3.30 -6.13 -7.60
CA ALA A 7 3.00 -4.98 -6.76
C ALA A 7 3.25 -5.29 -5.27
N ALA A 8 2.83 -6.46 -4.79
CA ALA A 8 3.08 -6.91 -3.43
C ALA A 8 4.58 -7.02 -3.11
N ALA A 9 5.37 -7.57 -4.05
CA ALA A 9 6.82 -7.66 -3.87
C ALA A 9 7.48 -6.26 -3.81
N VAL A 10 7.01 -5.31 -4.61
CA VAL A 10 7.49 -3.92 -4.56
C VAL A 10 7.12 -3.28 -3.22
N ALA A 11 5.87 -3.41 -2.77
CA ALA A 11 5.43 -2.85 -1.49
C ALA A 11 6.20 -3.46 -0.30
N ALA A 12 6.47 -4.77 -0.33
CA ALA A 12 7.26 -5.43 0.71
C ALA A 12 8.72 -4.94 0.78
N ASP A 13 9.29 -4.47 -0.34
CA ASP A 13 10.65 -3.90 -0.38
C ASP A 13 10.68 -2.43 0.07
N MET A 14 9.53 -1.74 0.11
CA MET A 14 9.43 -0.35 0.55
C MET A 14 9.64 -0.22 2.07
N SER A 15 10.27 0.88 2.46
CA SER A 15 10.35 1.30 3.87
C SER A 15 9.00 1.82 4.38
N ASP A 16 8.84 1.86 5.70
CA ASP A 16 7.60 2.35 6.33
C ASP A 16 7.27 3.79 5.92
N ASP A 17 8.27 4.67 5.80
CA ASP A 17 8.10 6.05 5.32
C ASP A 17 7.64 6.12 3.87
N GLU A 18 8.15 5.22 3.01
CA GLU A 18 7.76 5.13 1.61
C GLU A 18 6.33 4.62 1.46
N LEU A 19 5.94 3.62 2.25
CA LEU A 19 4.57 3.11 2.31
C LEU A 19 3.60 4.23 2.75
N MET A 20 3.93 4.95 3.83
CA MET A 20 3.12 6.08 4.32
C MET A 20 3.00 7.20 3.29
N LYS A 21 4.09 7.54 2.59
CA LYS A 21 4.09 8.55 1.54
C LYS A 21 3.27 8.11 0.33
N ALA A 22 3.42 6.86 -0.09
CA ALA A 22 2.64 6.29 -1.18
C ALA A 22 1.14 6.29 -0.86
N TRP A 23 0.77 5.88 0.35
CA TRP A 23 -0.62 5.90 0.82
C TRP A 23 -1.19 7.32 0.92
N THR A 24 -0.40 8.29 1.38
CA THR A 24 -0.83 9.69 1.45
C THR A 24 -1.02 10.31 0.06
N ALA A 25 -0.31 9.81 -0.95
CA ALA A 25 -0.45 10.26 -2.34
C ALA A 25 -1.71 9.70 -3.04
N VAL A 26 -2.36 8.69 -2.45
CA VAL A 26 -3.62 8.12 -2.98
C VAL A 26 -4.76 9.11 -2.78
N THR A 27 -5.16 9.79 -3.86
CA THR A 27 -6.27 10.75 -3.85
C THR A 27 -7.64 10.11 -4.05
N ASP A 28 -7.70 8.97 -4.72
CA ASP A 28 -8.92 8.21 -4.99
C ASP A 28 -8.85 6.87 -4.25
N ARG A 29 -9.46 6.82 -3.07
CA ARG A 29 -9.50 5.63 -2.23
C ARG A 29 -10.60 4.64 -2.62
N GLU A 30 -11.54 5.05 -3.46
CA GLU A 30 -12.63 4.19 -3.93
C GLU A 30 -12.20 3.36 -5.15
N ASN A 31 -11.17 3.81 -5.88
CA ASN A 31 -10.63 3.12 -7.04
C ASN A 31 -9.11 2.91 -6.94
N LEU A 32 -8.71 2.04 -6.01
CA LEU A 32 -7.29 1.71 -5.80
C LEU A 32 -6.73 0.87 -6.95
N SER A 33 -5.58 1.31 -7.49
CA SER A 33 -4.76 0.48 -8.38
C SER A 33 -4.18 -0.72 -7.63
N TYR A 34 -3.66 -1.70 -8.37
CA TYR A 34 -2.99 -2.86 -7.75
C TYR A 34 -1.77 -2.47 -6.92
N GLU A 35 -1.07 -1.40 -7.29
CA GLU A 35 0.03 -0.85 -6.50
C GLU A 35 -0.47 -0.22 -5.19
N HIS A 36 -1.57 0.54 -5.23
CA HIS A 36 -2.15 1.12 -4.03
C HIS A 36 -2.73 0.06 -3.08
N GLN A 37 -3.33 -1.01 -3.63
CA GLN A 37 -3.79 -2.15 -2.84
C GLN A 37 -2.62 -2.86 -2.16
N ALA A 38 -1.53 -3.10 -2.89
CA ALA A 38 -0.32 -3.71 -2.32
C ALA A 38 0.32 -2.86 -1.20
N VAL A 39 0.37 -1.53 -1.37
CA VAL A 39 0.84 -0.61 -0.33
C VAL A 39 -0.05 -0.68 0.91
N MET A 40 -1.38 -0.68 0.73
CA MET A 40 -2.34 -0.80 1.84
C MET A 40 -2.20 -2.13 2.57
N ASP A 41 -2.11 -3.24 1.84
CA ASP A 41 -1.95 -4.59 2.40
C ASP A 41 -0.65 -4.69 3.22
N GLU A 42 0.46 -4.16 2.70
CA GLU A 42 1.74 -4.15 3.42
C GLU A 42 1.68 -3.26 4.68
N MET A 43 1.00 -2.11 4.61
CA MET A 43 0.78 -1.26 5.78
C MET A 43 -0.08 -1.96 6.85
N ILE A 44 -1.08 -2.76 6.46
CA ILE A 44 -1.86 -3.59 7.39
C ILE A 44 -0.97 -4.65 8.04
N ILE A 45 -0.16 -5.36 7.25
CA ILE A 45 0.78 -6.39 7.73
C ILE A 45 1.74 -5.80 8.76
N ARG A 46 2.28 -4.60 8.49
CA ARG A 46 3.21 -3.89 9.37
C ARG A 46 2.54 -3.10 10.51
N ARG A 47 1.21 -3.06 10.56
CA ARG A 47 0.42 -2.28 11.54
C ARG A 47 0.72 -0.78 11.49
N LEU A 48 0.95 -0.27 10.28
CA LEU A 48 1.19 1.16 9.99
C LEU A 48 -0.10 1.90 9.61
N MET A 49 -1.20 1.18 9.39
CA MET A 49 -2.48 1.80 9.08
C MET A 49 -2.90 2.71 10.25
N PRO A 50 -3.17 4.00 9.99
CA PRO A 50 -3.79 4.84 11.01
C PRO A 50 -5.16 4.24 11.35
N ASP A 51 -5.48 4.16 12.64
CA ASP A 51 -6.81 3.74 13.10
C ASP A 51 -7.86 4.61 12.40
N GLU A 52 -8.66 4.02 11.50
CA GLU A 52 -9.80 4.70 10.89
C GLU A 52 -10.88 4.87 11.96
N THR A 53 -10.79 5.95 12.75
CA THR A 53 -11.86 6.42 13.67
C THR A 53 -12.87 7.29 12.96
#